data_AF-A0A9E5LNE8-F1
#
_entry.id   AF-A0A9E5LNE8-F1
#
_cell.length_a   1.000
_cell.length_b   1.000
_cell.length_c   1.000
_cell.angle_alpha   90.00
_cell.angle_beta   90.00
_cell.angle_gamma   90.00
#
_symmetry.space_group_name_H-M   'P 1'
#
loop_
_entity.id
_entity.type
_entity.pdbx_description
1 polymer ?
#
loop_
_entity_poly.entity_id
_entity_poly.type
_entity_poly.pdbx_seq_one_letter_code
_entity_poly.pdbx_strand_id
1 'polypeptide(L)' 'ITSAGSVMRTPVSQVRETGRDTMGVRLVDLDNEVKVVSLTRVAEEE' A
#
# COMPACT_ATOMS: atom_id res chain seq x y z
N ILE A 1 6.94 1.61 -0.73
CA ILE A 1 7.90 2.56 -1.34
C ILE A 1 7.40 2.92 -2.73
N THR A 2 7.29 4.21 -3.04
CA THR A 2 6.93 4.68 -4.38
C THR A 2 8.18 4.92 -5.23
N SER A 3 8.03 5.02 -6.55
CA SER A 3 9.13 5.34 -7.48
C SER A 3 9.79 6.70 -7.19
N ALA A 4 9.06 7.61 -6.53
CA ALA A 4 9.57 8.91 -6.06
C ALA A 4 10.34 8.82 -4.73
N GLY A 5 10.50 7.63 -4.14
CA GLY A 5 11.21 7.44 -2.88
C GLY A 5 10.35 7.63 -1.63
N SER A 6 9.05 7.89 -1.76
CA SER A 6 8.16 8.07 -0.61
C SER A 6 7.86 6.72 0.05
N VAL A 7 7.95 6.71 1.39
CA VAL A 7 7.64 5.55 2.23
C VAL A 7 6.42 5.89 3.09
N MET A 8 5.43 5.00 3.09
CA MET A 8 4.21 5.14 3.89
C MET A 8 3.96 3.83 4.63
N ARG A 9 3.44 3.95 5.85
CA ARG A 9 2.99 2.81 6.67
C ARG A 9 1.48 2.90 6.80
N THR A 10 0.80 1.80 6.51
CA THR A 10 -0.65 1.68 6.61
C THR A 10 -0.97 0.49 7.48
N PRO A 11 -1.75 0.66 8.57
CA PRO A 11 -2.24 -0.45 9.36
C PRO A 11 -3.05 -1.42 8.49
N VAL A 12 -2.86 -2.73 8.69
CA VAL A 12 -3.59 -3.76 7.94
C VAL A 12 -5.11 -3.63 8.15
N SER A 13 -5.54 -3.18 9.33
CA SER A 13 -6.94 -2.95 9.67
C SER A 13 -7.63 -1.88 8.81
N GLN A 14 -6.88 -1.02 8.12
CA GLN A 14 -7.46 -0.03 7.19
C GLN A 14 -7.71 -0.61 5.78
N VAL A 15 -7.15 -1.78 5.47
CA VAL A 15 -7.35 -2.42 4.17
C VAL A 15 -8.64 -3.23 4.23
N ARG A 16 -9.63 -2.85 3.41
CA ARG A 16 -10.87 -3.59 3.30
C ARG A 16 -10.59 -5.00 2.77
N GLU A 17 -11.14 -6.01 3.43
CA GLU A 17 -11.11 -7.38 2.92
C GLU A 17 -11.93 -7.49 1.63
N THR A 18 -11.30 -8.00 0.56
CA THR A 18 -11.94 -8.25 -0.72
C THR A 18 -11.71 -9.70 -1.16
N GLY A 19 -12.63 -10.25 -1.96
CA GLY A 19 -12.51 -11.59 -2.49
C GLY A 19 -11.39 -11.72 -3.53
N ARG A 20 -11.09 -12.96 -3.94
CA ARG A 20 -10.01 -13.25 -4.90
C ARG A 20 -10.24 -12.69 -6.30
N ASP A 21 -11.49 -12.60 -6.74
CA ASP A 21 -11.86 -12.06 -8.05
C ASP A 21 -12.37 -10.62 -7.91
N THR A 22 -11.48 -9.73 -7.44
CA THR A 22 -11.80 -8.31 -7.23
C THR A 22 -10.65 -7.42 -7.68
N MET A 23 -10.97 -6.16 -8.00
CA MET A 23 -9.96 -5.14 -8.33
C MET A 23 -9.21 -4.60 -7.09
N GLY A 24 -9.61 -5.02 -5.88
CA GLY A 24 -9.06 -4.50 -4.63
C GLY A 24 -9.50 -3.08 -4.30
N VAL A 25 -8.71 -2.40 -3.47
CA VAL A 25 -8.96 -1.03 -3.01
C VAL A 25 -7.74 -0.13 -3.24
N ARG A 26 -7.99 1.16 -3.47
CA ARG A 26 -6.93 2.16 -3.56
C ARG A 26 -6.49 2.57 -2.15
N LEU A 27 -5.24 2.31 -1.80
CA LEU A 27 -4.69 2.67 -0.48
C LEU A 27 -4.17 4.12 -0.41
N VAL A 28 -3.68 4.66 -1.53
CA VAL A 28 -3.11 5.99 -1.60
C VAL A 28 -3.34 6.61 -2.97
N ASP A 29 -3.54 7.92 -2.99
CA ASP A 29 -3.52 8.70 -4.22
C ASP A 29 -2.07 8.91 -4.66
N LEU A 30 -1.73 8.40 -5.84
CA LEU A 30 -0.43 8.59 -6.46
C LEU A 30 -0.55 9.69 -7.51
N ASP A 31 0.45 10.56 -7.56
CA ASP A 31 0.59 11.52 -8.63
C ASP A 31 0.79 10.82 -9.98
N ASN A 32 0.51 11.55 -11.06
CA ASN A 32 0.72 11.06 -12.41
C ASN A 32 2.18 10.57 -12.56
N GLU A 33 2.34 9.38 -13.13
CA GLU A 33 3.64 8.69 -13.34
C GLU A 33 4.30 8.10 -12.08
N VAL A 34 3.77 8.34 -10.89
CA VAL A 34 4.26 7.71 -9.65
C VAL A 34 3.63 6.32 -9.50
N LYS A 35 4.48 5.31 -9.24
CA LYS A 35 4.05 3.92 -9.06
C LYS A 35 4.52 3.39 -7.71
N VAL A 36 3.79 2.41 -7.17
CA VAL A 36 4.28 1.61 -6.04
C VAL A 36 5.33 0.65 -6.58
N VAL A 37 6.56 0.74 -6.06
CA VAL A 37 7.69 -0.11 -6.52
C VAL A 37 8.02 -1.23 -5.53
N SER A 38 7.65 -1.07 -4.26
CA SER A 38 7.92 -2.08 -3.24
C SER A 38 6.91 -2.01 -2.09
N LEU A 39 6.58 -3.17 -1.54
CA LEU A 39 5.68 -3.36 -0.42
C LEU A 39 6.33 -4.35 0.56
N THR A 40 6.39 -3.99 1.83
CA THR A 40 7.02 -4.80 2.88
C THR A 40 6.14 -4.77 4.12
N ARG A 41 5.98 -5.93 4.77
CA ARG A 41 5.37 -6.00 6.09
C ARG A 41 6.37 -5.48 7.12
N VAL A 42 6.01 -4.42 7.81
CA VAL A 42 6.76 -3.93 8.97
C VAL A 42 6.39 -4.82 10.15
N ALA A 43 7.38 -5.45 10.78
CA ALA A 43 7.16 -6.11 12.07
C ALA A 43 6.97 -5.03 13.13
N GLU A 44 5.99 -5.20 14.01
CA GLU A 44 5.89 -4.36 15.21
C GLU A 44 7.10 -4.68 16.10
N GLU A 45 7.79 -3.64 16.58
CA GLU A 45 8.73 -3.80 17.69
C GLU A 45 7.89 -4.05 18.94
N GLU A 46 8.10 -5.20 19.60
CA GLU A 46 7.49 -5.55 20.89
C GLU A 46 7.82 -4.52 21.98
#